data_AF-A0A829G2A4-F1
#
_entry.id   AF-A0A829G2A4-F1
#
_cell.length_a   1.000
_cell.length_b   1.000
_cell.length_c   1.000
_cell.angle_alpha   90.00
_cell.angle_beta   90.00
_cell.angle_gamma   90.00
#
_symmetry.space_group_name_H-M   'P 1'
#
loop_
_entity.id
_entity.type
_entity.pdbx_description
1 polymer ?
#
loop_
_entity_poly.entity_id
_entity_poly.type
_entity_poly.pdbx_seq_one_letter_code
_entity_poly.pdbx_strand_id
1 'polypeptide(L)' 'MPTINQLVRQGRKSISTKSDSPALNFGYNSKKKSLTNNPAPQKRGVATRVGTMT' A
#
# COMPACT_ATOMS: atom_id res chain seq x y z
N MET A 1 -17.89 -13.68 24.50
CA MET A 1 -17.66 -14.66 23.41
C MET A 1 -18.92 -14.69 22.56
N PRO A 2 -18.85 -14.44 21.25
CA PRO A 2 -20.05 -14.41 20.42
C PRO A 2 -20.57 -15.82 20.11
N THR A 3 -21.89 -15.97 20.02
CA THR A 3 -22.55 -17.22 19.61
C THR A 3 -22.47 -17.42 18.10
N ILE A 4 -22.67 -18.66 17.63
CA ILE A 4 -22.66 -18.98 16.18
C ILE A 4 -23.68 -18.11 15.43
N ASN A 5 -24.89 -17.93 15.96
CA ASN A 5 -25.90 -17.09 15.33
C ASN A 5 -25.51 -15.61 15.26
N GLN A 6 -24.70 -15.11 16.20
CA GLN A 6 -24.16 -13.75 16.14
C GLN A 6 -23.10 -13.61 15.04
N LEU A 7 -22.24 -14.62 14.88
CA LEU A 7 -21.23 -14.65 13.82
C LEU A 7 -21.84 -14.83 12.42
N VAL A 8 -22.94 -15.59 12.32
CA VAL A 8 -23.70 -15.75 11.06
C VAL A 8 -24.35 -14.44 10.64
N ARG A 9 -24.91 -13.67 11.57
CA ARG A 9 -25.52 -12.35 11.29
C ARG A 9 -24.48 -11.24 11.11
N GLN A 10 -23.36 -11.31 11.84
CA GLN A 10 -22.27 -10.34 11.81
C GLN A 10 -20.93 -11.08 11.85
N GLY A 11 -20.39 -11.34 10.66
CA GLY A 11 -19.08 -11.97 10.52
C GLY A 11 -17.96 -11.13 11.15
N ARG A 12 -16.90 -11.79 11.59
CA ARG A 12 -15.69 -11.09 12.05
C ARG A 12 -15.04 -10.38 10.86
N LYS A 13 -14.54 -9.16 11.09
CA LYS A 13 -13.77 -8.40 10.12
C LYS A 13 -12.34 -8.24 10.62
N SER A 14 -11.37 -8.52 9.77
CA SER A 14 -9.98 -8.12 10.02
C SER A 14 -9.85 -6.60 9.85
N ILE A 15 -8.98 -6.00 10.65
CA ILE A 15 -8.64 -4.57 10.53
C ILE A 15 -7.65 -4.43 9.37
N SER A 16 -7.88 -3.48 8.47
CA SER A 16 -6.92 -3.16 7.42
C SER A 16 -5.78 -2.29 7.98
N THR A 17 -4.56 -2.61 7.59
CA THR A 17 -3.37 -1.83 7.94
C THR A 17 -2.80 -1.15 6.70
N LYS A 18 -2.11 -0.02 6.91
CA LYS A 18 -1.37 0.67 5.85
C LYS A 18 0.09 0.22 5.89
N SER A 19 0.74 0.20 4.73
CA SER A 19 2.18 -0.05 4.65
C SER A 19 2.96 1.21 5.01
N ASP A 20 4.07 1.06 5.72
CA ASP A 20 5.00 2.15 6.04
C ASP A 20 5.71 2.70 4.79
N SER A 21 5.74 1.92 3.70
CA SER A 21 6.44 2.27 2.44
C SER A 21 5.49 2.24 1.23
N PRO A 22 4.46 3.11 1.17
CA PRO A 22 3.45 3.06 0.11
C PRO A 22 4.03 3.35 -1.29
N ALA A 23 5.10 4.15 -1.40
CA ALA A 23 5.71 4.50 -2.68
C ALA A 23 6.31 3.27 -3.41
N LEU A 24 6.76 2.25 -2.68
CA LEU A 24 7.31 1.03 -3.26
C LEU A 24 6.23 0.10 -3.85
N ASN A 25 4.95 0.33 -3.52
CA ASN A 25 3.84 -0.51 -3.97
C ASN A 25 3.29 -0.12 -5.36
N PHE A 26 3.53 1.11 -5.83
CA PHE A 26 2.88 1.62 -7.06
C PHE A 26 3.83 1.91 -8.22
N GLY A 27 3.64 1.26 -9.36
CA GLY A 27 4.27 1.63 -10.63
C GLY A 27 3.50 2.74 -11.35
N TYR A 28 4.09 3.30 -12.40
CA TYR A 28 3.41 4.21 -13.31
C TYR A 28 3.46 3.68 -14.75
N ASN A 29 2.31 3.61 -15.40
CA ASN A 29 2.20 3.26 -16.81
C ASN A 29 2.09 4.54 -17.65
N SER A 30 3.18 4.91 -18.32
CA SER A 30 3.25 6.14 -19.12
C SER A 30 2.32 6.14 -20.33
N LYS A 31 1.98 4.97 -20.89
CA LYS A 31 1.07 4.87 -22.05
C LYS A 31 -0.37 5.19 -21.66
N LYS A 32 -0.80 4.69 -20.50
CA LYS A 32 -2.16 4.87 -19.98
C LYS A 32 -2.28 6.05 -19.01
N LYS A 33 -1.16 6.69 -18.69
CA LYS A 33 -1.02 7.75 -17.69
C LYS A 33 -1.63 7.38 -16.34
N SER A 34 -1.51 6.12 -15.94
CA SER A 34 -2.17 5.58 -14.75
C SER A 34 -1.18 4.90 -13.81
N LEU A 35 -1.50 4.90 -12.52
CA LEU A 35 -0.77 4.13 -11.51
C LEU A 35 -1.13 2.64 -11.62
N THR A 36 -0.15 1.78 -11.39
CA THR A 36 -0.33 0.32 -11.34
C THR A 36 0.07 -0.20 -9.98
N ASN A 37 -0.64 -1.21 -9.47
CA ASN A 37 -0.22 -1.91 -8.26
C ASN A 37 0.87 -2.92 -8.64
N ASN A 38 2.12 -2.56 -8.40
CA ASN A 38 3.29 -3.38 -8.72
C ASN A 38 4.33 -3.20 -7.60
N PRO A 39 4.19 -3.98 -6.51
CA PRO A 39 5.11 -3.90 -5.38
C PRO A 39 6.49 -4.41 -5.78
N ALA A 40 7.51 -3.64 -5.41
CA ALA A 40 8.90 -3.97 -5.68
C ALA A 40 9.77 -3.69 -4.44
N PRO A 41 10.84 -4.47 -4.21
CA PRO A 41 11.75 -4.25 -3.08
C PRO A 41 12.51 -2.91 -3.16
N GLN A 42 12.72 -2.40 -4.38
CA GLN A 42 13.37 -1.11 -4.64
C GLN A 42 12.87 -0.50 -5.96
N LYS A 43 12.98 0.82 -6.10
CA LYS A 43 12.67 1.54 -7.34
C LYS A 43 13.80 2.48 -7.73
N ARG A 44 14.11 2.53 -9.03
CA ARG A 44 15.09 3.45 -9.59
C ARG A 44 14.52 4.87 -9.59
N GLY A 45 15.37 5.85 -9.30
CA GLY A 45 15.03 7.27 -9.30
C GLY A 45 16.26 8.12 -9.61
N VAL A 46 16.05 9.41 -9.88
CA VAL A 46 17.09 10.40 -10.14
C VAL A 46 16.99 11.48 -9.06
N ALA A 47 18.11 11.88 -8.47
CA ALA A 47 18.14 12.94 -7.48
C ALA A 47 17.88 14.30 -8.15
N THR A 48 16.89 15.05 -7.65
CA THR A 48 16.55 16.39 -8.15
C THR A 48 17.21 17.51 -7.35
N ARG A 49 17.55 17.25 -6.08
CA ARG A 49 18.27 18.16 -5.18
C ARG A 49 19.15 17.32 -4.25
N VAL A 50 20.31 17.85 -3.89
CA VAL A 50 21.21 17.27 -2.90
C VAL A 50 21.38 18.27 -1.76
N GLY A 51 21.31 17.80 -0.52
CA GLY A 51 21.46 18.61 0.69
C GLY A 51 21.55 17.75 1.94
N THR A 52 21.90 18.37 3.07
CA THR A 52 22.05 17.71 4.36
C THR A 52 20.92 18.13 5.30
N MET A 53 20.44 17.20 6.13
CA MET A 53 19.56 17.48 7.27
C MET A 53 20.39 17.38 8.55
N THR A 54 20.12 18.24 9.52
CA THR A 54 20.64 18.16 10.89
C THR A 54 19.64 17.46 11.78
#